data_AF-A0A3D0HIN1-F1
#
_entry.id   AF-A0A3D0HIN1-F1
#
_cell.length_a   1.000
_cell.length_b   1.000
_cell.length_c   1.000
_cell.angle_alpha   90.00
_cell.angle_beta   90.00
_cell.angle_gamma   90.00
#
_symmetry.space_group_name_H-M   'P 1'
#
loop_
_entity.id
_entity.type
_entity.pdbx_description
1 polymer ?
#
loop_
_entity_poly.entity_id
_entity_poly.type
_entity_poly.pdbx_seq_one_letter_code
_entity_poly.pdbx_strand_id
1 'polypeptide(L)'
;MASDLTNTTIEQFTADAHKFLAANAEPRESKKAFVWGEGSDNVSMFEERSKQAEDEMVSRAKQWRQQKFDAGFGWISGPEQYGGRGLSNEFEKAY
;
A
#
# COMPACT_ATOMS: atom_id res chain seq x y z
N MET A 1 -1.70 29.11 -6.31
CA MET A 1 -2.96 28.34 -6.36
C MET A 1 -2.85 27.27 -5.29
N ALA A 2 -3.02 27.63 -4.02
CA ALA A 2 -3.01 26.69 -2.89
C ALA A 2 -4.47 26.53 -2.48
N SER A 3 -5.15 25.60 -3.14
CA SER A 3 -6.58 25.36 -2.95
C SER A 3 -6.79 23.93 -2.45
N ASP A 4 -7.48 23.85 -1.31
CA ASP A 4 -8.34 22.73 -0.87
C ASP A 4 -7.77 21.59 0.02
N LEU A 5 -6.50 21.63 0.45
CA LEU A 5 -5.94 20.55 1.30
C LEU A 5 -6.41 20.58 2.76
N THR A 6 -6.98 21.68 3.26
CA THR A 6 -7.37 21.82 4.68
C THR A 6 -8.76 21.25 5.00
N ASN A 7 -9.50 20.72 4.03
CA ASN A 7 -10.89 20.27 4.21
C ASN A 7 -11.11 18.77 4.00
N THR A 8 -10.04 17.99 3.77
CA THR A 8 -10.18 16.53 3.68
C THR A 8 -10.40 15.97 5.08
N THR A 9 -11.56 15.37 5.32
CA THR A 9 -11.84 14.66 6.59
C THR A 9 -11.24 13.26 6.55
N ILE A 10 -11.02 12.66 7.72
CA ILE A 10 -10.51 11.29 7.83
C ILE A 10 -11.49 10.31 7.17
N GLU A 11 -12.79 10.53 7.27
CA GLU A 11 -13.82 9.68 6.67
C GLU A 11 -13.72 9.69 5.13
N GLN A 12 -13.62 10.88 4.53
CA GLN A 12 -13.48 11.00 3.07
C GLN A 12 -12.18 10.37 2.59
N PHE A 13 -11.06 10.65 3.28
CA PHE A 13 -9.77 10.04 2.98
C PHE A 13 -9.82 8.51 3.04
N THR A 14 -10.45 7.96 4.07
CA THR A 14 -10.58 6.51 4.28
C THR A 14 -11.44 5.87 3.20
N ALA A 15 -12.54 6.52 2.81
CA ALA A 15 -13.39 6.06 1.70
C ALA A 15 -12.62 6.03 0.37
N ASP A 16 -11.83 7.06 0.09
CA ASP A 16 -11.01 7.13 -1.12
C ASP A 16 -9.89 6.07 -1.12
N ALA A 17 -9.24 5.86 0.03
CA ALA A 17 -8.24 4.80 0.21
C ALA A 17 -8.85 3.40 -0.02
N HIS A 18 -10.02 3.12 0.55
CA HIS A 18 -10.73 1.85 0.33
C HIS A 18 -11.09 1.65 -1.14
N LYS A 19 -11.62 2.67 -1.81
CA LYS A 19 -11.96 2.60 -3.24
C LYS A 19 -10.72 2.33 -4.09
N PHE A 20 -9.61 3.00 -3.80
CA PHE A 20 -8.34 2.78 -4.48
C PHE A 20 -7.83 1.35 -4.25
N LEU A 21 -7.76 0.88 -3.00
CA LEU A 21 -7.28 -0.46 -2.69
C LEU A 21 -8.16 -1.54 -3.31
N ALA A 22 -9.48 -1.41 -3.22
CA ALA A 22 -10.42 -2.37 -3.80
C ALA A 22 -10.31 -2.49 -5.33
N ALA A 23 -9.92 -1.41 -6.01
CA ALA A 23 -9.77 -1.40 -7.46
C ALA A 23 -8.38 -1.88 -7.94
N ASN A 24 -7.35 -1.86 -7.08
CA ASN A 24 -5.96 -2.02 -7.51
C ASN A 24 -5.16 -3.09 -6.73
N ALA A 25 -5.72 -3.64 -5.64
CA ALA A 25 -5.04 -4.63 -4.81
C ALA A 25 -5.98 -5.78 -4.44
N GLU A 26 -5.43 -6.98 -4.37
CA GLU A 26 -6.13 -8.13 -3.82
C GLU A 26 -6.35 -7.94 -2.30
N PRO A 27 -7.57 -8.14 -1.80
CA PRO A 27 -7.83 -8.10 -0.37
C PRO A 27 -6.93 -9.09 0.36
N ARG A 28 -6.31 -8.65 1.46
CA ARG A 28 -5.58 -9.57 2.32
C ARG A 28 -6.54 -10.64 2.81
N GLU A 29 -6.16 -11.92 2.70
CA GLU A 29 -6.97 -13.00 3.25
C GLU A 29 -7.34 -12.70 4.70
N SER A 30 -8.62 -12.88 5.02
CA SER A 30 -9.08 -12.79 6.41
C SER A 30 -8.28 -13.80 7.23
N LYS A 31 -7.98 -13.45 8.50
CA LYS A 31 -7.31 -14.39 9.41
C LYS A 31 -8.22 -15.62 9.55
N LYS A 32 -7.91 -16.68 8.79
CA LYS A 32 -8.51 -17.99 9.00
C LYS A 32 -8.06 -18.48 10.37
N ALA A 33 -8.91 -19.24 11.04
CA ALA A 33 -8.46 -19.98 12.22
C ALA A 33 -7.27 -20.84 11.79
N PHE A 34 -6.19 -20.79 12.57
CA PHE A 34 -5.05 -21.65 12.32
C PHE A 34 -5.48 -23.10 12.48
N VAL A 35 -5.31 -23.90 11.42
CA VAL A 35 -5.61 -25.34 11.42
C VAL A 35 -4.29 -26.10 11.37
N TRP A 36 -4.06 -26.97 12.34
CA TRP A 36 -2.85 -27.78 12.37
C TRP A 36 -2.81 -28.73 11.16
N GLY A 37 -1.73 -28.68 10.38
CA GLY A 37 -1.58 -29.47 9.15
C GLY A 37 -2.14 -28.82 7.89
N GLU A 38 -2.58 -27.56 7.94
CA GLU A 38 -2.95 -26.77 6.76
C GLU A 38 -2.00 -25.58 6.59
N GLY A 39 -1.56 -25.34 5.35
CA GLY A 39 -0.69 -24.23 5.00
C GLY A 39 0.52 -24.66 4.18
N SER A 40 1.43 -23.72 3.94
CA SER A 40 2.69 -24.04 3.30
C SER A 40 3.67 -24.63 4.33
N ASP A 41 4.24 -25.79 4.03
CA ASP A 41 5.33 -26.39 4.82
C ASP A 41 6.70 -25.75 4.52
N ASN A 42 6.73 -24.59 3.85
CA ASN A 42 7.97 -23.92 3.49
C ASN A 42 8.62 -23.25 4.70
N VAL A 43 9.75 -23.83 5.14
CA VAL A 43 10.56 -23.37 6.28
C VAL A 43 11.84 -22.62 5.85
N SER A 44 11.95 -22.25 4.57
CA SER A 44 13.17 -21.64 4.03
C SER A 44 13.40 -20.25 4.64
N MET A 45 14.54 -20.05 5.30
CA MET A 45 14.94 -18.73 5.83
C MET A 45 15.27 -17.73 4.73
N PHE A 46 15.69 -18.22 3.56
CA PHE A 46 15.92 -17.42 2.35
C PHE A 46 15.23 -18.13 1.19
N GLU A 47 14.46 -17.39 0.39
CA GLU A 47 13.93 -17.92 -0.86
C GLU A 47 15.04 -17.90 -1.91
N GLU A 48 15.46 -19.08 -2.38
CA GLU A 48 16.22 -19.19 -3.61
C GLU A 48 15.30 -18.96 -4.80
N ARG A 49 15.48 -17.82 -5.48
CA ARG A 49 14.74 -17.47 -6.69
C ARG A 49 15.69 -17.42 -7.88
N SER A 50 15.18 -17.70 -9.06
CA SER A 50 15.92 -17.40 -10.29
C SER A 50 16.05 -15.88 -10.44
N LYS A 51 17.11 -15.43 -11.10
CA LYS A 51 17.29 -14.00 -11.44
C LYS A 51 16.04 -13.41 -12.12
N GLN A 52 15.44 -14.16 -13.04
CA GLN A 52 14.23 -13.73 -13.74
C GLN A 52 13.06 -13.49 -12.78
N ALA A 53 12.83 -14.42 -11.84
CA ALA A 53 11.77 -14.28 -10.85
C ALA A 53 11.98 -13.08 -9.91
N GLU A 54 13.24 -12.78 -9.56
CA GLU A 54 13.58 -11.57 -8.81
C GLU A 54 13.31 -10.30 -9.60
N ASP A 55 13.75 -10.24 -10.87
CA ASP A 55 13.55 -9.09 -11.75
C ASP A 55 12.05 -8.81 -11.96
N GLU A 56 11.24 -9.86 -12.16
CA GLU A 56 9.78 -9.77 -12.28
C GLU A 56 9.12 -9.26 -10.99
N MET A 57 9.56 -9.74 -9.82
CA MET A 57 9.07 -9.26 -8.52
C MET A 57 9.39 -7.77 -8.31
N VAL A 58 10.62 -7.35 -8.59
CA VAL A 58 11.05 -5.95 -8.47
C VAL A 58 10.26 -5.06 -9.43
N SER A 59 10.03 -5.52 -10.66
CA SER A 59 9.22 -4.79 -11.65
C SER A 59 7.78 -4.56 -11.15
N ARG A 60 7.12 -5.61 -10.64
CA ARG A 60 5.79 -5.49 -10.03
C ARG A 60 5.77 -4.55 -8.82
N ALA A 61 6.77 -4.64 -7.95
CA ALA A 61 6.87 -3.76 -6.78
C ALA A 61 7.04 -2.28 -7.19
N LYS A 62 7.83 -1.98 -8.22
CA LYS A 62 7.99 -0.63 -8.76
C LYS A 62 6.69 -0.09 -9.34
N GLN A 63 5.99 -0.90 -10.14
CA GLN A 63 4.69 -0.52 -10.71
C GLN A 63 3.66 -0.20 -9.61
N TRP A 64 3.59 -1.04 -8.58
CA TRP A 64 2.72 -0.80 -7.43
C TRP A 64 3.07 0.49 -6.67
N ARG A 65 4.37 0.72 -6.41
CA ARG A 65 4.84 1.95 -5.74
C ARG A 65 4.48 3.20 -6.55
N GLN A 66 4.63 3.15 -7.86
CA GLN A 66 4.26 4.24 -8.77
C GLN A 66 2.75 4.51 -8.71
N GLN A 67 1.94 3.48 -8.89
CA GLN A 67 0.48 3.59 -8.87
C GLN A 67 -0.05 4.17 -7.54
N LYS A 68 0.51 3.71 -6.41
CA LYS A 68 0.18 4.23 -5.07
C LYS A 68 0.60 5.70 -4.90
N PHE A 69 1.74 6.09 -5.46
CA PHE A 69 2.21 7.47 -5.44
C PHE A 69 1.31 8.39 -6.29
N ASP A 70 0.98 7.98 -7.52
CA ASP A 70 0.11 8.74 -8.43
C ASP A 70 -1.31 8.92 -7.88
N ALA A 71 -1.79 7.97 -7.08
CA ALA A 71 -3.05 8.07 -6.36
C ALA A 71 -2.99 8.93 -5.08
N GLY A 72 -1.82 9.49 -4.75
CA GLY A 72 -1.64 10.36 -3.57
C GLY A 72 -1.53 9.61 -2.25
N PHE A 73 -1.17 8.32 -2.27
CA PHE A 73 -0.96 7.50 -1.07
C PHE A 73 0.51 7.15 -0.83
N GLY A 74 1.43 7.59 -1.70
CA GLY A 74 2.85 7.21 -1.64
C GLY A 74 3.62 7.73 -0.41
N TRP A 75 3.26 8.92 0.09
CA TRP A 75 3.77 9.53 1.32
C TRP A 75 2.72 10.52 1.87
N ILE A 76 1.81 10.02 2.69
CA ILE A 76 0.59 10.75 3.07
C ILE A 76 0.92 11.93 3.99
N SER A 77 1.76 11.72 5.01
CA SER A 77 2.17 12.79 5.93
C SER A 77 3.43 13.55 5.53
N GLY A 78 3.97 13.26 4.35
CA GLY A 78 5.21 13.87 3.87
C GLY A 78 5.08 15.33 3.48
N PRO A 79 6.14 16.15 3.60
CA PRO A 79 6.13 17.52 3.09
C PRO A 79 5.93 17.57 1.57
N GLU A 80 5.06 18.48 1.10
CA GLU A 80 4.78 18.67 -0.34
C GLU A 80 6.02 19.03 -1.16
N GLN A 81 6.95 19.80 -0.58
CA GLN A 81 8.21 20.17 -1.24
C GLN A 81 9.09 18.95 -1.63
N TYR A 82 8.83 17.79 -1.04
CA TYR A 82 9.51 16.53 -1.35
C TYR A 82 8.57 15.49 -1.99
N GLY A 83 7.39 15.92 -2.44
CA GLY A 83 6.39 15.06 -3.10
C GLY A 83 5.47 14.30 -2.15
N GLY A 84 5.41 14.68 -0.87
CA GLY A 84 4.39 14.18 0.05
C GLY A 84 3.06 14.93 -0.08
N ARG A 85 2.03 14.46 0.62
CA ARG A 85 0.67 15.04 0.56
C ARG A 85 0.37 16.07 1.67
N GLY A 86 1.30 16.29 2.60
CA GLY A 86 1.21 17.31 3.64
C GLY A 86 0.15 17.06 4.71
N LEU A 87 -0.46 15.86 4.75
CA LEU A 87 -1.52 15.54 5.72
C LEU A 87 -0.95 15.23 7.11
N SER A 88 -1.78 15.26 8.14
CA SER A 88 -1.34 14.86 9.48
C SER A 88 -1.06 13.35 9.54
N ASN A 89 -0.31 12.92 10.56
CA ASN A 89 -0.05 11.48 10.80
C ASN A 89 -1.31 10.66 11.09
N GLU A 90 -2.45 11.28 11.38
CA GLU A 90 -3.72 10.56 11.59
C GLU A 90 -4.20 9.93 10.28
N PHE A 91 -3.98 10.59 9.14
CA PHE A 91 -4.30 10.04 7.82
C PHE A 91 -3.36 8.89 7.43
N GLU A 92 -2.07 8.98 7.79
CA GLU A 92 -1.12 7.87 7.57
C GLU A 92 -1.53 6.63 8.37
N LYS A 93 -2.12 6.79 9.57
CA LYS A 93 -2.66 5.67 10.37
C LYS A 93 -3.99 5.13 9.83
N ALA A 94 -4.77 5.95 9.12
CA ALA A 94 -6.07 5.57 8.59
C ALA A 94 -5.97 4.78 7.26
N TYR A 95 -4.84 4.89 6.56
CA TYR A 95 -4.54 4.13 5.33
C TYR A 95 -4.04 2.72 5.63
#